data_AF-A0A654TUI5-F1
#
_entry.id   AF-A0A654TUI5-F1
#
_cell.length_a   1.000
_cell.length_b   1.000
_cell.length_c   1.000
_cell.angle_alpha   90.00
_cell.angle_beta   90.00
_cell.angle_gamma   90.00
#
_symmetry.space_group_name_H-M   'P 1'
#
loop_
_entity.id
_entity.type
_entity.pdbx_description
1 polymer ?
#
loop_
_entity_poly.entity_id
_entity_poly.type
_entity_poly.pdbx_seq_one_letter_code
_entity_poly.pdbx_strand_id
1 'polypeptide(L)' 'MKGGYRSANAAIVDAINKRWEALHDEQLDAAYAAAIHDNPAYPYESEAERSAARARRNARQQRSAQ' A
#
# COMPACT_ATOMS: atom_id res chain seq x y z
N MET A 1 -35.54 -7.53 1.18
CA MET A 1 -34.09 -7.52 1.49
C MET A 1 -33.77 -6.25 2.25
N LYS A 2 -33.73 -6.31 3.60
CA LYS A 2 -33.32 -5.17 4.42
C LYS A 2 -31.79 -5.18 4.51
N GLY A 3 -31.13 -4.32 3.74
CA GLY A 3 -29.66 -4.28 3.71
C GLY A 3 -29.03 -3.46 2.58
N GLY A 4 -29.73 -2.48 1.99
CA GLY A 4 -29.16 -1.53 1.02
C GLY A 4 -28.81 -2.07 -0.38
N TYR A 5 -28.72 -3.39 -0.57
CA TYR A 5 -28.40 -3.98 -1.88
C TYR A 5 -29.57 -3.98 -2.86
N ARG A 6 -29.26 -3.66 -4.13
CA ARG A 6 -30.23 -3.59 -5.25
C ARG A 6 -30.94 -4.92 -5.53
N SER A 7 -30.28 -6.06 -5.29
CA SER A 7 -30.84 -7.41 -5.43
C SER A 7 -29.96 -8.43 -4.68
N ALA A 8 -30.44 -9.66 -4.51
CA ALA A 8 -29.62 -10.76 -3.97
C ALA A 8 -28.35 -10.97 -4.80
N ASN A 9 -28.48 -10.96 -6.14
CA ASN A 9 -27.32 -11.11 -7.01
C ASN A 9 -26.30 -9.99 -6.80
N ALA A 10 -26.76 -8.75 -6.60
CA ALA A 10 -25.87 -7.64 -6.29
C ALA A 10 -25.14 -7.82 -4.96
N ALA A 11 -25.82 -8.36 -3.93
CA ALA A 11 -25.20 -8.67 -2.65
C ALA A 11 -24.14 -9.79 -2.77
N ILE A 12 -24.40 -10.82 -3.58
CA ILE A 12 -23.45 -11.93 -3.81
C ILE A 12 -22.20 -11.43 -4.55
N VAL A 13 -22.37 -10.64 -5.62
CA VAL A 13 -21.24 -10.06 -6.36
C VAL A 13 -20.39 -9.18 -5.44
N ASP A 14 -21.01 -8.32 -4.63
CA ASP A 14 -20.30 -7.47 -3.68
C ASP A 14 -19.54 -8.28 -2.62
N ALA A 15 -20.14 -9.36 -2.10
CA ALA A 15 -19.47 -10.24 -1.15
C ALA A 15 -18.23 -10.94 -1.75
N ILE A 16 -18.32 -11.36 -3.01
CA ILE A 16 -17.17 -11.95 -3.73
C ILE A 16 -16.05 -10.91 -3.90
N ASN A 17 -16.39 -9.70 -4.34
CA ASN A 17 -15.42 -8.62 -4.52
C ASN A 17 -14.71 -8.29 -3.20
N LYS A 18 -15.47 -8.12 -2.12
CA LYS A 18 -14.89 -7.85 -0.79
C LYS A 18 -13.99 -8.96 -0.31
N ARG A 19 -14.34 -10.22 -0.58
CA ARG A 19 -13.48 -11.35 -0.21
C ARG A 19 -12.19 -11.35 -1.03
N TRP A 20 -12.27 -11.00 -2.32
CA TRP A 20 -11.10 -10.86 -3.16
C TRP A 20 -10.19 -9.71 -2.69
N GLU A 21 -10.77 -8.54 -2.37
CA GLU A 21 -10.04 -7.39 -1.80
C GLU A 21 -9.33 -7.76 -0.50
N ALA A 22 -10.02 -8.44 0.43
CA ALA A 22 -9.41 -8.88 1.68
C ALA A 22 -8.22 -9.83 1.45
N LEU A 23 -8.33 -10.77 0.52
CA LEU A 23 -7.23 -11.67 0.16
C LEU A 23 -6.08 -10.91 -0.52
N HIS A 24 -6.40 -9.89 -1.32
CA HIS A 24 -5.41 -9.06 -1.98
C HIS A 24 -4.61 -8.23 -0.96
N ASP A 25 -5.27 -7.68 0.04
CA ASP A 25 -4.62 -6.94 1.12
C ASP A 25 -3.72 -7.86 1.97
N GLU A 26 -4.16 -9.08 2.27
CA GLU A 26 -3.34 -10.11 2.94
C GLU A 26 -2.08 -10.45 2.12
N GLN A 27 -2.21 -10.56 0.79
CA GLN A 27 -1.08 -10.81 -0.11
C GLN A 27 -0.14 -9.62 -0.20
N LEU A 28 -0.67 -8.39 -0.18
CA LEU A 28 0.12 -7.17 -0.19
C LEU A 28 0.96 -7.06 1.08
N ASP A 29 0.39 -7.34 2.25
CA ASP A 29 1.10 -7.38 3.52
C ASP A 29 2.24 -8.40 3.51
N ALA A 30 1.95 -9.62 3.05
CA ALA A 30 2.96 -10.67 2.91
C ALA A 30 4.09 -10.27 1.93
N ALA A 31 3.77 -9.58 0.85
CA ALA A 31 4.76 -9.12 -0.12
C ALA A 31 5.67 -8.03 0.46
N TYR A 32 5.13 -7.06 1.20
CA TYR A 32 5.96 -6.07 1.90
C TYR A 32 6.82 -6.71 2.99
N ALA A 33 6.27 -7.67 3.74
CA ALA A 33 7.04 -8.42 4.74
C ALA A 33 8.23 -9.16 4.09
N ALA A 34 8.00 -9.83 2.96
CA ALA A 34 9.06 -10.50 2.20
C ALA A 34 10.10 -9.51 1.66
N ALA A 35 9.65 -8.38 1.09
CA ALA A 35 10.54 -7.35 0.55
C ALA A 35 11.44 -6.72 1.63
N ILE A 36 10.88 -6.47 2.82
CA ILE A 36 11.65 -5.95 3.97
C ILE A 36 12.59 -7.00 4.55
N HIS A 37 12.17 -8.27 4.58
CA HIS A 37 13.02 -9.37 5.02
C HIS A 37 14.26 -9.53 4.12
N ASP A 38 14.08 -9.48 2.80
CA ASP A 38 15.18 -9.55 1.83
C ASP A 38 16.03 -8.27 1.82
N ASN A 39 15.36 -7.11 1.83
CA ASN A 39 15.99 -5.80 1.81
C ASN A 39 15.37 -4.86 2.86
N PRO A 40 16.03 -4.69 4.03
CA PRO A 40 15.56 -3.77 5.07
C PRO A 40 15.47 -2.31 4.62
N ALA A 41 16.12 -1.94 3.51
CA ALA A 41 16.06 -0.60 2.93
C ALA A 41 14.82 -0.36 2.05
N TYR A 42 14.07 -1.41 1.66
CA TYR A 42 12.90 -1.32 0.78
C TYR A 42 11.95 -0.16 1.19
N PRO A 43 11.41 0.63 0.25
CA PRO A 43 11.46 0.48 -1.20
C PRO A 43 12.75 0.98 -1.88
N TYR A 44 13.77 1.35 -1.10
CA TYR A 44 15.08 1.71 -1.64
C TYR A 44 15.94 0.46 -1.79
N GLU A 45 16.79 0.43 -2.82
CA GLU A 45 17.75 -0.66 -3.03
C GLU A 45 18.88 -0.64 -1.98
N SER A 46 19.12 0.51 -1.34
CA SER A 46 20.15 0.67 -0.31
C SER A 46 19.88 1.84 0.64
N GLU A 47 20.56 1.84 1.80
CA GLU A 47 20.54 2.97 2.75
C GLU A 47 21.15 4.25 2.17
N ALA A 48 22.10 4.13 1.24
CA ALA A 48 22.68 5.27 0.54
C ALA A 48 21.63 5.97 -0.33
N GLU A 49 20.81 5.20 -1.06
CA GLU A 49 19.70 5.73 -1.84
C GLU A 49 18.65 6.41 -0.95
N ARG A 50 18.24 5.75 0.15
CA ARG A 50 17.34 6.31 1.16
C ARG A 50 17.85 7.66 1.67
N SER A 51 19.13 7.74 2.02
CA SER A 51 19.77 8.95 2.54
C SER A 51 19.79 10.08 1.51
N ALA A 52 20.13 9.77 0.25
CA ALA A 52 20.12 10.76 -0.82
C ALA A 52 18.70 11.28 -1.12
N ALA A 53 17.69 10.41 -1.07
CA ALA A 53 16.28 10.81 -1.20
C ALA A 53 15.85 11.76 -0.07
N ARG A 54 16.25 11.47 1.18
CA ARG A 54 16.00 12.33 2.35
C ARG A 54 16.66 13.70 2.22
N ALA A 55 17.92 13.76 1.80
CA ALA A 55 18.65 15.02 1.59
C ALA A 55 17.94 15.91 0.55
N ARG A 56 17.59 15.34 -0.61
CA ARG A 56 16.86 16.06 -1.67
C ARG A 56 15.48 16.53 -1.21
N ARG A 57 14.76 15.71 -0.44
CA ARG A 57 13.46 16.10 0.14
C ARG A 57 13.62 17.30 1.06
N ASN A 58 14.59 17.27 1.97
CA ASN A 58 14.80 18.36 2.92
C ASN A 58 15.20 19.65 2.20
N ALA A 59 16.03 19.59 1.17
CA ALA A 59 16.38 20.76 0.36
C ALA A 59 15.17 21.40 -0.33
N ARG A 60 14.22 20.58 -0.83
CA ARG A 60 12.96 21.10 -1.40
C ARG A 60 12.09 21.79 -0.35
N GLN A 61 12.00 21.21 0.85
CA GLN A 61 11.23 21.81 1.96
C GLN A 61 11.82 23.14 2.41
N GLN A 62 13.16 23.22 2.51
CA GLN A 62 13.85 24.46 2.82
C GLN A 62 13.59 25.54 1.75
N ARG A 63 13.61 25.16 0.48
CA ARG A 63 13.34 26.07 -0.63
C ARG A 63 11.90 26.59 -0.64
N SER A 64 10.92 25.77 -0.27
CA SER A 64 9.51 26.20 -0.21
C SER A 64 9.17 27.04 1.03
N ALA A 65 10.02 27.02 2.05
CA ALA A 65 9.83 27.78 3.30
C ALA A 65 10.49 29.16 3.27
N GLN A 66 11.20 29.49 2.17
CA GLN A 66 11.74 30.82 1.87
C GLN A 66 10.76 31.59 0.98
#